data_AF-A0A3B8IUW2-F1
#
_entry.id   AF-A0A3B8IUW2-F1
#
_cell.length_a   1.000
_cell.length_b   1.000
_cell.length_c   1.000
_cell.angle_alpha   90.00
_cell.angle_beta   90.00
_cell.angle_gamma   90.00
#
_symmetry.space_group_name_H-M   'P 1'
#
loop_
_entity.id
_entity.type
_entity.pdbx_description
1 polymer ?
#
loop_
_entity_poly.entity_id
_entity_poly.type
_entity_poly.pdbx_seq_one_letter_code
_entity_poly.pdbx_strand_id
1 'polypeptide(L)'
;MRVRIAFLAVVLFAVAILGKMIKIQVVDGKEWNQRAEDIGLQFRTIPATRGNIYSDNGSLLATSVPFYRLAFDPTVASDKVFTEGLDSLSILLASFFGDKTAE
;
A
#
# COMPACT_ATOMS: atom_id res chain seq x y z
N MET A 1 -30.18 9.79 48.82
CA MET A 1 -30.88 9.50 47.54
C MET A 1 -30.05 9.91 46.32
N ARG A 2 -29.53 11.14 46.25
CA ARG A 2 -28.73 11.67 45.12
C ARG A 2 -27.52 10.80 44.72
N VAL A 3 -26.74 10.32 45.69
CA VAL A 3 -25.55 9.48 45.45
C VAL A 3 -25.90 8.11 44.83
N ARG A 4 -27.04 7.52 45.20
CA ARG A 4 -27.48 6.23 44.65
C ARG A 4 -27.89 6.35 43.18
N ILE A 5 -28.49 7.47 42.80
CA ILE A 5 -28.87 7.76 41.40
C ILE A 5 -27.62 7.99 40.55
N ALA A 6 -26.65 8.76 41.06
CA ALA A 6 -25.37 8.96 40.37
C ALA A 6 -24.61 7.64 40.18
N PHE A 7 -24.58 6.79 41.21
CA PHE A 7 -23.94 5.47 41.13
C PHE A 7 -24.65 4.56 40.13
N LEU A 8 -25.98 4.52 40.12
CA LEU A 8 -26.76 3.77 39.13
C LEU A 8 -26.49 4.24 37.69
N ALA A 9 -26.38 5.55 37.47
CA ALA A 9 -26.07 6.09 36.15
C ALA A 9 -24.68 5.64 35.65
N VAL A 10 -23.67 5.65 36.54
CA VAL A 10 -22.31 5.18 36.20
C VAL A 10 -22.30 3.68 35.90
N VAL A 11 -23.00 2.87 36.69
CA VAL A 11 -23.10 1.42 36.45
C VAL A 11 -23.77 1.13 35.11
N LEU A 12 -24.86 1.83 34.78
CA LEU A 12 -25.58 1.65 33.52
C LEU A 12 -24.69 2.04 32.32
N PHE A 13 -23.91 3.12 32.46
CA PHE A 13 -22.94 3.53 31.45
C PHE A 13 -21.81 2.51 31.27
N ALA A 14 -21.29 1.94 32.36
CA ALA A 14 -20.29 0.87 32.30
C ALA A 14 -20.82 -0.38 31.58
N VAL A 15 -22.06 -0.78 31.85
CA VAL A 15 -22.72 -1.89 31.15
C VAL A 15 -22.87 -1.60 29.66
N ALA A 16 -23.21 -0.36 29.29
CA ALA A 16 -23.30 0.04 27.88
C ALA A 16 -21.95 -0.05 27.15
N ILE A 17 -20.85 0.34 27.80
CA ILE A 17 -19.49 0.19 27.26
C ILE A 17 -19.16 -1.29 27.05
N LEU A 18 -19.43 -2.14 28.03
CA LEU A 18 -19.19 -3.59 27.93
C LEU A 18 -20.01 -4.21 26.79
N GLY A 19 -21.29 -3.84 26.65
CA GLY A 19 -22.12 -4.29 25.55
C GLY A 19 -21.57 -3.88 24.18
N LYS A 20 -21.08 -2.64 24.05
CA LYS A 20 -20.45 -2.17 22.81
C LYS A 20 -19.12 -2.90 22.53
N MET A 21 -18.33 -3.18 23.56
CA MET A 21 -17.08 -3.95 23.43
C MET A 21 -17.35 -5.37 22.92
N ILE A 22 -18.33 -6.07 23.51
CA ILE A 22 -18.73 -7.41 23.07
C ILE A 22 -19.25 -7.36 21.62
N LYS A 23 -20.05 -6.35 21.26
CA LYS A 23 -20.53 -6.19 19.88
C LYS A 23 -19.36 -6.08 18.89
N ILE A 24 -18.37 -5.23 19.17
CA ILE A 24 -17.19 -5.07 18.29
C ILE A 24 -16.39 -6.37 18.21
N GLN A 25 -16.21 -7.07 19.33
CA GLN A 25 -15.46 -8.33 19.34
C GLN A 25 -16.18 -9.50 18.64
N VAL A 26 -17.52 -9.58 18.72
CA VAL A 26 -18.30 -10.70 18.18
C VAL A 26 -18.80 -10.45 16.77
N VAL A 27 -19.30 -9.25 16.48
CA VAL A 27 -19.87 -8.88 15.17
C VAL A 27 -18.75 -8.50 14.21
N ASP A 28 -17.86 -7.58 14.64
CA ASP A 28 -16.82 -7.03 13.77
C ASP A 28 -15.49 -7.80 13.91
N GLY A 29 -15.36 -8.70 14.90
CA GLY A 29 -14.12 -9.41 15.19
C GLY A 29 -13.57 -10.22 14.01
N LYS A 30 -14.45 -10.75 13.14
CA LYS A 30 -14.02 -11.44 11.92
C LYS A 30 -13.32 -10.50 10.94
N GLU A 31 -13.84 -9.30 10.76
CA GLU A 31 -13.25 -8.27 9.88
C GLU A 31 -11.91 -7.78 10.42
N TRP A 32 -11.82 -7.56 11.74
CA TRP A 32 -10.58 -7.17 12.40
C TRP A 32 -9.51 -8.27 12.39
N ASN A 33 -9.91 -9.54 12.56
CA ASN A 33 -9.01 -10.67 12.48
C ASN A 33 -8.49 -10.88 11.05
N GLN A 34 -9.35 -10.76 10.04
CA GLN A 34 -8.92 -10.82 8.63
C GLN A 34 -7.94 -9.70 8.29
N ARG A 35 -8.22 -8.46 8.70
CA ARG A 35 -7.27 -7.35 8.54
C ARG A 35 -5.95 -7.57 9.28
N ALA A 36 -6.00 -8.16 10.47
CA ALA A 36 -4.78 -8.48 11.23
C ALA A 36 -3.93 -9.56 10.53
N GLU A 37 -4.56 -10.49 9.82
CA GLU A 37 -3.89 -11.51 9.01
C GLU A 37 -3.26 -10.90 7.74
N ASP A 38 -3.98 -10.01 7.05
CA ASP A 38 -3.49 -9.31 5.85
C ASP A 38 -2.35 -8.32 6.14
N ILE A 39 -2.38 -7.67 7.31
CA ILE A 39 -1.32 -6.78 7.82
C ILE A 39 -0.20 -7.61 8.49
N GLY A 40 -0.43 -8.91 8.70
CA GLY A 40 0.53 -9.84 9.27
C GLY A 40 1.85 -9.80 8.51
N LEU A 41 2.94 -9.81 9.27
CA LEU A 41 4.33 -9.75 8.81
C LEU A 41 4.53 -10.37 7.42
N GLN A 42 4.65 -9.54 6.40
CA GLN A 42 4.95 -10.00 5.05
C GLN A 42 6.42 -10.40 4.98
N PHE A 43 6.69 -11.70 5.16
CA PHE A 43 8.01 -12.24 4.94
C PHE A 43 8.35 -12.16 3.45
N ARG A 44 9.18 -11.19 3.08
CA ARG A 44 9.77 -11.10 1.74
C ARG A 44 11.15 -11.70 1.76
N THR A 45 11.38 -12.68 0.89
CA THR A 45 12.73 -13.22 0.69
C THR A 45 13.54 -12.16 -0.06
N ILE A 46 14.61 -11.67 0.57
CA ILE A 46 15.56 -10.77 -0.08
C ILE A 46 16.55 -11.64 -0.88
N PRO A 47 16.61 -11.52 -2.21
CA PRO A 47 17.57 -12.28 -3.00
C PRO A 47 19.00 -11.87 -2.66
N ALA A 48 19.93 -12.83 -2.63
CA ALA A 48 21.34 -12.52 -2.44
C ALA A 48 21.90 -11.74 -3.64
N THR A 49 22.76 -10.76 -3.36
CA THR A 49 23.47 -10.01 -4.40
C THR A 49 24.44 -10.95 -5.15
N ARG A 50 24.39 -10.94 -6.49
CA ARG A 50 25.37 -11.66 -7.31
C ARG A 50 26.76 -11.05 -7.17
N GLY A 51 27.77 -11.91 -7.06
CA GLY A 51 29.17 -11.51 -7.09
C GLY A 51 29.63 -11.03 -8.48
N ASN A 52 30.76 -10.35 -8.50
CA ASN A 52 31.44 -9.93 -9.72
C ASN A 52 32.29 -11.06 -10.29
N ILE A 53 32.46 -11.10 -11.62
CA ILE A 53 33.37 -12.03 -12.31
C ILE A 53 34.62 -11.26 -12.73
N TYR A 54 35.80 -11.78 -12.37
CA TYR A 54 37.10 -11.22 -12.70
C TYR A 54 37.89 -12.15 -13.62
N SER A 55 38.76 -11.58 -14.45
CA SER A 55 39.75 -12.33 -15.21
C SER A 55 40.93 -12.78 -14.33
N ASP A 56 41.83 -13.59 -14.88
CA ASP A 56 43.08 -14.02 -14.23
C ASP A 56 44.03 -12.88 -13.85
N ASN A 57 43.92 -11.74 -14.55
CA ASN A 57 44.67 -10.51 -14.26
C ASN A 57 43.93 -9.53 -13.33
N GLY A 58 42.74 -9.89 -12.83
CA GLY A 58 41.95 -9.07 -11.92
C GLY A 58 41.05 -8.02 -12.58
N SER A 59 40.95 -8.00 -13.91
CA SER A 59 40.00 -7.10 -14.61
C SER A 59 38.54 -7.55 -14.44
N LEU A 60 37.63 -6.59 -14.29
CA LEU A 60 36.19 -6.85 -14.12
C LEU A 60 35.56 -7.23 -15.47
N LEU A 61 34.99 -8.44 -15.56
CA LEU A 61 34.35 -8.97 -16.77
C LEU A 61 32.82 -8.86 -16.73
N ALA A 62 32.22 -9.10 -15.57
CA ALA A 62 30.78 -9.00 -15.39
C ALA A 62 30.42 -8.52 -13.98
N THR A 63 29.48 -7.57 -13.90
CA THR A 63 28.91 -7.06 -12.65
C THR A 63 27.41 -6.86 -12.80
N SER A 64 26.69 -6.87 -11.68
CA SER A 64 25.26 -6.57 -11.66
C SER A 64 25.07 -5.07 -11.47
N VAL A 65 24.53 -4.40 -12.48
CA VAL A 65 24.15 -2.98 -12.40
C VAL A 65 22.67 -2.83 -12.05
N PRO A 66 22.28 -1.82 -11.27
CA PRO A 66 20.88 -1.58 -10.96
C PRO A 66 20.13 -1.10 -12.22
N PHE A 67 18.97 -1.70 -12.48
CA PHE A 67 18.04 -1.24 -13.51
C PHE A 67 16.87 -0.52 -12.85
N TYR A 68 16.57 0.69 -13.32
CA TYR A 68 15.39 1.42 -12.89
C TYR A 68 14.23 1.10 -13.81
N ARG A 69 13.08 0.77 -13.22
CA ARG A 69 11.82 0.64 -13.94
C ARG A 69 10.96 1.84 -13.58
N LEU A 70 10.56 2.60 -14.59
CA LEU A 70 9.57 3.66 -14.44
C LEU A 70 8.19 3.05 -14.69
N ALA A 71 7.27 3.30 -13.76
CA ALA A 71 5.86 2.95 -13.91
C ALA A 71 5.04 4.23 -13.77
N PHE A 72 3.99 4.36 -14.58
CA PHE A 72 3.05 5.46 -14.54
C PHE A 72 1.70 4.93 -14.07
N ASP A 73 1.12 5.57 -13.06
CA ASP A 73 -0.21 5.26 -12.54
C ASP A 73 -1.16 6.43 -12.84
N PRO A 74 -2.06 6.31 -13.84
CA PRO A 74 -2.99 7.37 -14.20
C PRO A 74 -4.12 7.56 -13.17
N THR A 75 -4.34 6.64 -12.24
CA THR A 75 -5.50 6.64 -11.33
C THR A 75 -5.37 7.62 -10.17
N VAL A 76 -4.16 8.11 -9.90
CA VAL A 76 -3.87 9.05 -8.81
C VAL A 76 -4.16 10.49 -9.21
N ALA A 77 -4.06 10.81 -10.50
CA ALA A 77 -4.37 12.15 -11.00
C ALA A 77 -5.87 12.41 -10.97
N SER A 78 -6.29 13.66 -10.79
CA SER A 78 -7.70 14.01 -10.94
C SER A 78 -8.13 13.85 -12.39
N ASP A 79 -9.36 13.38 -12.61
CA ASP A 79 -9.93 13.17 -13.94
C ASP A 79 -9.78 14.41 -14.83
N LYS A 80 -9.95 15.60 -14.23
CA LYS A 80 -9.78 16.88 -14.94
C LYS A 80 -8.36 17.04 -15.48
N VAL A 81 -7.34 16.91 -14.63
CA VAL A 81 -5.94 17.10 -15.03
C VAL A 81 -5.51 16.03 -16.02
N PHE A 82 -5.93 14.78 -15.80
CA PHE A 82 -5.59 13.69 -16.70
C PHE A 82 -6.22 13.87 -18.08
N THR A 83 -7.51 14.18 -18.15
CA THR A 83 -8.24 14.37 -19.42
C THR A 83 -7.75 15.59 -20.18
N GLU A 84 -7.47 16.71 -19.50
CA GLU A 84 -6.93 17.92 -20.12
C GLU A 84 -5.53 17.71 -20.70
N GLY A 85 -4.70 16.88 -20.07
CA GLY A 85 -3.32 16.60 -20.50
C GLY A 85 -3.15 15.40 -21.43
N LEU A 86 -4.20 14.59 -21.62
CA LEU A 86 -4.12 13.29 -22.29
C LEU A 86 -3.59 13.39 -23.72
N ASP A 87 -4.14 14.33 -24.50
CA ASP A 87 -3.77 14.53 -25.90
C ASP A 87 -2.29 14.89 -26.06
N SER A 88 -1.84 15.90 -25.31
CA SER A 88 -0.44 16.33 -25.31
C SER A 88 0.50 15.22 -24.85
N LEU A 89 0.13 14.46 -23.81
CA LEU A 89 0.92 13.33 -23.34
C LEU A 89 1.05 12.24 -24.43
N SER A 90 -0.06 11.86 -25.08
CA SER A 90 -0.06 10.86 -26.15
C SER A 90 0.81 11.28 -27.33
N ILE A 91 0.72 12.55 -27.76
CA ILE A 91 1.55 13.09 -28.85
C ILE A 91 3.04 13.02 -28.50
N LEU A 92 3.41 13.43 -27.28
CA LEU A 92 4.81 13.43 -26.83
C LEU A 92 5.37 12.01 -26.70
N LEU A 93 4.57 11.08 -26.17
CA LEU A 93 4.97 9.68 -26.04
C LEU A 93 5.13 9.01 -27.41
N ALA A 94 4.18 9.20 -28.33
CA ALA A 94 4.27 8.70 -29.69
C ALA A 94 5.51 9.24 -30.41
N SER A 95 5.81 10.54 -30.26
CA SER A 95 7.01 11.16 -30.84
C SER A 95 8.32 10.66 -30.22
N PHE A 96 8.34 10.34 -28.92
CA PHE A 96 9.55 9.92 -28.23
C PHE A 96 9.89 8.45 -28.51
N PHE A 97 8.89 7.56 -28.44
CA PHE A 97 9.09 6.12 -28.59
C PHE A 97 9.02 5.65 -30.04
N GLY A 98 8.17 6.27 -30.88
CA GLY A 98 8.02 5.93 -32.29
C GLY A 98 7.48 4.52 -32.56
N ASP A 99 6.92 3.85 -31.54
CA ASP A 99 6.40 2.49 -31.62
C ASP A 99 4.87 2.46 -31.81
N LYS A 100 4.17 3.55 -31.46
CA LYS A 100 2.72 3.71 -31.57
C LYS A 100 2.32 5.11 -32.01
N THR A 101 1.12 5.22 -32.56
CA THR A 101 0.44 6.50 -32.85
C THR A 101 -0.13 7.11 -31.57
N ALA A 102 -0.45 8.42 -31.63
CA ALA A 102 -1.04 9.14 -30.49
C ALA A 102 -2.53 8.84 -30.27
N GLU A 103 -3.19 8.21 -31.24
CA GLU A 103 -4.59 7.74 -31.20
C GLU A 103 -4.73 6.38 -30.52
#